data_AF-A0AAU7VZJ4-F1
#
_entry.id   AF-A0AAU7VZJ4-F1
#
_cell.length_a   1.000
_cell.length_b   1.000
_cell.length_c   1.000
_cell.angle_alpha   90.00
_cell.angle_beta   90.00
_cell.angle_gamma   90.00
#
_symmetry.space_group_name_H-M   'P 1'
#
loop_
_entity.id
_entity.type
_entity.pdbx_description
1 polymer ?
#
loop_
_entity_poly.entity_id
_entity_poly.type
_entity_poly.pdbx_seq_one_letter_code
_entity_poly.pdbx_strand_id
1 'polypeptide(L)'
;MTETYSIQARFESTLGTARADELLAKLDNYSNQPNAVAGAAKRPSDPEIEAKAHAAFAAATPEEVDLELDSIGMWGLLTLAARADVTILDSLPASRADSPKVASIRRAAAKHRKGL
;
A
#
# COMPACT_ATOMS: atom_id res chain seq x y z
N MET A 1 4.64 -24.84 -1.51
CA MET A 1 3.48 -24.00 -1.87
C MET A 1 4.04 -22.62 -2.11
N THR A 2 3.98 -22.11 -3.34
CA THR A 2 4.44 -20.76 -3.65
C THR A 2 3.37 -19.81 -3.14
N GLU A 3 3.66 -19.04 -2.09
CA GLU A 3 2.78 -17.97 -1.64
C GLU A 3 2.47 -17.07 -2.85
N THR A 4 1.19 -16.94 -3.18
CA THR A 4 0.76 -16.14 -4.31
C THR A 4 0.53 -14.73 -3.79
N TYR A 5 1.50 -13.85 -4.01
CA TYR A 5 1.41 -12.43 -3.72
C TYR A 5 0.60 -11.73 -4.82
N SER A 6 -0.72 -11.89 -4.77
CA SER A 6 -1.65 -11.44 -5.80
C SER A 6 -1.70 -9.92 -5.95
N ILE A 7 -1.59 -9.15 -4.86
CA ILE A 7 -1.56 -7.68 -4.88
C ILE A 7 -0.26 -7.22 -5.54
N GLN A 8 0.87 -7.75 -5.10
CA GLN A 8 2.16 -7.49 -5.73
C GLN A 8 2.14 -7.82 -7.24
N ALA A 9 1.69 -9.01 -7.63
CA ALA A 9 1.64 -9.44 -9.03
C ALA A 9 0.72 -8.53 -9.88
N ARG A 10 -0.43 -8.11 -9.36
CA ARG A 10 -1.32 -7.15 -10.03
C ARG A 10 -0.67 -5.77 -10.18
N PHE A 11 0.04 -5.32 -9.14
CA PHE A 11 0.76 -4.06 -9.18
C PHE A 11 1.91 -4.08 -10.20
N GLU A 12 2.70 -5.15 -10.22
CA GLU A 12 3.75 -5.39 -11.22
C GLU A 12 3.20 -5.43 -12.65
N SER A 13 2.11 -6.15 -12.88
CA SER A 13 1.46 -6.26 -14.19
C SER A 13 0.99 -4.89 -14.73
N THR A 14 0.50 -4.02 -13.86
CA THR A 14 -0.05 -2.72 -14.25
C THR A 14 1.00 -1.60 -14.32
N LEU A 15 2.00 -1.59 -13.44
CA LEU A 15 3.07 -0.58 -13.42
C LEU A 15 4.25 -0.94 -14.33
N GLY A 16 4.41 -2.23 -14.63
CA GLY A 16 5.60 -2.82 -15.23
C GLY A 16 6.54 -3.36 -14.15
N THR A 17 6.92 -4.63 -14.29
CA THR A 17 7.67 -5.41 -13.29
C THR A 17 8.89 -4.66 -12.76
N ALA A 18 9.77 -4.15 -13.64
CA ALA A 18 10.99 -3.47 -13.19
C ALA A 18 10.74 -2.25 -12.29
N ARG A 19 9.72 -1.43 -12.60
CA ARG A 19 9.40 -0.22 -11.83
C ARG A 19 8.66 -0.57 -10.54
N ALA A 20 7.81 -1.59 -10.57
CA ALA A 20 7.14 -2.11 -9.38
C ALA A 20 8.15 -2.75 -8.41
N ASP A 21 9.05 -3.61 -8.89
CA ASP A 21 10.10 -4.24 -8.10
C ASP A 21 10.99 -3.20 -7.43
N GLU A 22 11.44 -2.18 -8.18
CA GLU A 22 12.26 -1.11 -7.62
C GLU A 22 11.52 -0.36 -6.49
N LEU A 23 10.22 -0.09 -6.67
CA LEU A 23 9.42 0.55 -5.63
C LEU A 23 9.24 -0.35 -4.42
N LEU A 24 8.86 -1.61 -4.63
CA LEU A 24 8.60 -2.57 -3.56
C LEU A 24 9.87 -2.85 -2.76
N ALA A 25 11.02 -3.04 -3.42
CA ALA A 25 12.31 -3.18 -2.76
C ALA A 25 12.64 -1.94 -1.90
N LYS A 26 12.35 -0.72 -2.38
CA LYS A 26 12.54 0.51 -1.58
C LYS A 26 11.61 0.57 -0.36
N LEU A 27 10.36 0.12 -0.51
CA LEU A 27 9.38 0.10 0.58
C LEU A 27 9.67 -1.02 1.60
N ASP A 28 10.27 -2.13 1.16
CA ASP A 28 10.61 -3.25 2.03
C ASP A 28 11.93 -3.02 2.77
N ASN A 29 12.82 -2.18 2.23
CA ASN A 29 14.10 -1.79 2.86
C ASN A 29 13.95 -0.89 4.12
N TYR A 30 12.72 -0.53 4.51
CA TYR A 30 12.50 0.12 5.81
C TYR A 30 12.67 -0.88 6.95
N SER A 31 13.13 -0.41 8.12
CA SER A 31 13.40 -1.30 9.25
C SER A 31 12.17 -1.90 9.92
N ASN A 32 10.96 -1.38 9.65
CA ASN A 32 9.69 -1.90 10.17
C ASN A 32 8.50 -1.29 9.41
N GLN A 33 7.31 -1.89 9.60
CA GLN A 33 6.05 -1.46 8.97
C GLN A 33 5.68 0.02 9.28
N PRO A 34 5.76 0.54 10.53
CA PRO A 34 5.51 1.96 10.79
C PRO A 34 6.43 2.91 10.00
N ASN A 35 7.72 2.55 9.86
CA ASN A 35 8.67 3.34 9.08
C ASN A 35 8.35 3.30 7.58
N ALA A 36 7.87 2.17 7.06
CA ALA A 36 7.38 2.08 5.67
C ALA A 36 6.17 2.99 5.43
N VAL A 37 5.19 3.00 6.35
CA VAL A 37 4.04 3.92 6.28
C VAL A 37 4.50 5.38 6.30
N ALA A 38 5.34 5.75 7.28
CA ALA A 38 5.84 7.12 7.40
C ALA A 38 6.71 7.54 6.20
N GLY A 39 7.50 6.61 5.67
CA GLY A 39 8.32 6.79 4.48
C GLY A 39 7.47 7.02 3.24
N ALA A 40 6.53 6.12 2.95
CA ALA A 40 5.60 6.21 1.84
C ALA A 40 4.76 7.50 1.88
N ALA A 41 4.27 7.89 3.06
CA ALA A 41 3.53 9.13 3.27
C ALA A 41 4.31 10.41 2.91
N LYS A 42 5.65 10.37 3.01
CA LYS A 42 6.54 11.51 2.70
C LYS A 42 7.05 11.52 1.27
N ARG A 43 6.81 10.45 0.49
CA ARG A 43 7.25 10.38 -0.90
C ARG A 43 6.57 11.48 -1.73
N PRO A 44 7.26 12.03 -2.75
CA PRO A 44 6.63 12.90 -3.74
C PRO A 44 5.34 12.29 -4.30
N SER A 45 4.40 13.14 -4.71
CA SER A 45 3.19 12.68 -5.40
C SER A 45 3.54 12.00 -6.72
N ASP A 46 3.00 10.81 -6.91
CA ASP A 46 3.04 10.08 -8.18
C ASP A 46 1.64 9.48 -8.40
N PRO A 47 0.72 10.24 -9.02
CA PRO A 47 -0.67 9.80 -9.20
C PRO A 47 -0.80 8.48 -9.96
N GLU A 48 0.15 8.16 -10.85
CA GLU A 48 0.16 6.90 -11.59
C GLU A 48 0.40 5.73 -10.64
N ILE A 49 1.43 5.82 -9.80
CA ILE A 49 1.76 4.78 -8.80
C ILE A 49 0.63 4.65 -7.78
N GLU A 50 0.11 5.77 -7.27
CA GLU A 50 -0.96 5.79 -6.27
C GLU A 50 -2.24 5.13 -6.82
N ALA A 51 -2.64 5.45 -8.05
CA ALA A 51 -3.81 4.85 -8.70
C ALA A 51 -3.62 3.35 -8.98
N LYS A 52 -2.44 2.92 -9.44
CA LYS A 52 -2.15 1.50 -9.69
C LYS A 52 -2.09 0.69 -8.41
N ALA A 53 -1.50 1.25 -7.33
CA ALA A 53 -1.54 0.66 -6.01
C ALA A 53 -2.98 0.49 -5.52
N HIS A 54 -3.80 1.53 -5.66
CA HIS A 54 -5.23 1.47 -5.31
C HIS A 54 -5.96 0.37 -6.10
N ALA A 55 -5.78 0.29 -7.42
CA ALA A 55 -6.41 -0.74 -8.24
C ALA A 55 -5.99 -2.16 -7.83
N ALA A 56 -4.74 -2.37 -7.44
CA ALA A 56 -4.25 -3.67 -6.98
C ALA A 56 -4.92 -4.12 -5.67
N PHE A 57 -5.08 -3.21 -4.71
CA PHE A 57 -5.80 -3.47 -3.45
C PHE A 57 -7.31 -3.60 -3.65
N ALA A 58 -7.92 -2.79 -4.51
CA ALA A 58 -9.36 -2.83 -4.75
C ALA A 58 -9.82 -4.13 -5.43
N ALA A 59 -8.93 -4.78 -6.18
CA ALA A 59 -9.17 -6.08 -6.81
C ALA A 59 -8.83 -7.28 -5.90
N ALA A 60 -8.28 -7.03 -4.71
CA ALA A 60 -7.82 -8.07 -3.81
C ALA A 60 -8.94 -8.61 -2.92
N THR A 61 -8.88 -9.90 -2.63
CA THR A 61 -9.75 -10.51 -1.62
C THR A 61 -9.28 -10.13 -0.21
N PRO A 62 -10.17 -10.15 0.81
CA PRO A 62 -9.77 -9.92 2.19
C PRO A 62 -8.63 -10.84 2.66
N GLU A 63 -8.61 -12.10 2.21
CA GLU A 63 -7.58 -13.09 2.55
C GLU A 63 -6.22 -12.73 1.94
N GLU A 64 -6.19 -12.27 0.68
CA GLU A 64 -4.96 -11.78 0.04
C GLU A 64 -4.42 -10.55 0.77
N VAL A 65 -5.30 -9.62 1.14
CA VAL A 65 -4.93 -8.42 1.91
C VAL A 65 -4.38 -8.80 3.28
N ASP A 66 -5.00 -9.74 3.97
CA ASP A 66 -4.55 -10.17 5.29
C ASP A 66 -3.18 -10.85 5.24
N LEU A 67 -2.92 -11.67 4.22
CA LEU A 67 -1.65 -12.34 4.02
C LEU A 67 -0.53 -11.36 3.65
N GLU A 68 -0.73 -10.53 2.61
CA GLU A 68 0.34 -9.70 2.08
C GLU A 68 0.69 -8.53 3.01
N LEU A 69 -0.26 -8.06 3.84
CA LEU A 69 0.01 -7.05 4.88
C LEU A 69 0.85 -7.57 6.07
N ASP A 70 1.45 -8.75 5.99
CA ASP A 70 2.56 -9.12 6.88
C ASP A 70 3.90 -8.52 6.43
N SER A 71 4.06 -8.23 5.14
CA SER A 71 5.26 -7.59 4.58
C SER A 71 5.38 -6.12 5.00
N ILE A 72 6.61 -5.65 5.20
CA ILE A 72 6.93 -4.24 5.47
C ILE A 72 6.57 -3.37 4.26
N GLY A 73 7.00 -3.78 3.07
CA GLY A 73 6.75 -3.06 1.83
C GLY A 73 5.25 -2.88 1.53
N MET A 74 4.43 -3.86 1.90
CA MET A 74 3.00 -3.84 1.61
C MET A 74 2.23 -2.78 2.39
N TRP A 75 2.63 -2.48 3.64
CA TRP A 75 2.08 -1.33 4.37
C TRP A 75 2.48 0.01 3.73
N GLY A 76 3.68 0.08 3.17
CA GLY A 76 4.11 1.21 2.35
C GLY A 76 3.23 1.39 1.12
N LEU A 77 2.95 0.31 0.38
CA LEU A 77 2.11 0.37 -0.82
C LEU A 77 0.66 0.72 -0.50
N LEU A 78 0.08 0.17 0.57
CA LEU A 78 -1.26 0.53 1.06
C LEU A 78 -1.35 2.03 1.37
N THR A 79 -0.27 2.61 1.88
CA THR A 79 -0.20 4.06 2.14
C THR A 79 -0.30 4.88 0.86
N LEU A 80 0.32 4.40 -0.23
CA LEU A 80 0.22 5.04 -1.55
C LEU A 80 -1.18 4.83 -2.17
N ALA A 81 -1.75 3.63 -2.04
CA ALA A 81 -3.12 3.35 -2.46
C ALA A 81 -4.14 4.29 -1.79
N ALA A 82 -4.02 4.49 -0.47
CA ALA A 82 -4.91 5.36 0.28
C ALA A 82 -4.76 6.85 -0.06
N ARG A 83 -3.65 7.27 -0.68
CA ARG A 83 -3.48 8.64 -1.18
C ARG A 83 -4.32 8.89 -2.43
N ALA A 84 -4.48 7.90 -3.30
CA ALA A 84 -5.41 7.95 -4.42
C ALA A 84 -6.87 7.93 -3.93
N ASP A 85 -7.23 6.97 -3.07
CA ASP A 85 -8.53 6.92 -2.43
C ASP A 85 -8.47 6.28 -1.04
N VAL A 86 -8.82 7.06 -0.01
CA VAL A 86 -8.73 6.65 1.40
C VAL A 86 -9.77 5.59 1.77
N THR A 87 -10.83 5.43 0.97
CA THR A 87 -11.89 4.44 1.23
C THR A 87 -11.39 3.00 1.10
N ILE A 88 -10.23 2.77 0.47
CA ILE A 88 -9.56 1.47 0.44
C ILE A 88 -9.24 0.92 1.84
N LEU A 89 -9.18 1.79 2.85
CA LEU A 89 -8.97 1.37 4.23
C LEU A 89 -10.23 0.81 4.88
N ASP A 90 -11.40 1.07 4.30
CA ASP A 90 -12.69 0.56 4.77
C ASP A 90 -12.94 -0.88 4.27
N SER A 91 -12.20 -1.34 3.25
CA SER A 91 -12.24 -2.72 2.74
C SER A 91 -11.23 -3.65 3.40
N LEU A 92 -10.46 -3.18 4.38
CA LEU A 92 -9.51 -4.02 5.09
C LEU A 92 -10.23 -5.09 5.92
N PRO A 93 -9.66 -6.31 6.03
CA PRO A 93 -10.18 -7.32 6.93
C PRO A 93 -10.12 -6.83 8.39
N ALA A 94 -11.02 -7.33 9.23
CA ALA A 94 -11.15 -6.88 10.62
C ALA A 94 -9.84 -7.03 11.42
N SER A 95 -9.04 -8.07 11.12
CA SER A 95 -7.69 -8.30 11.69
C SER A 95 -6.72 -7.14 11.46
N ARG A 96 -6.90 -6.37 10.39
CA ARG A 96 -6.01 -5.26 10.00
C ARG A 96 -6.63 -3.89 10.25
N ALA A 97 -7.95 -3.78 10.19
CA ALA A 97 -8.69 -2.52 10.29
C ALA A 97 -8.38 -1.74 11.59
N ASP A 98 -8.24 -2.42 12.72
CA ASP A 98 -7.96 -1.81 14.03
C ASP A 98 -6.47 -1.51 14.27
N SER A 99 -5.60 -1.75 13.28
CA SER A 99 -4.18 -1.46 13.44
C SER A 99 -3.96 0.05 13.61
N PRO A 100 -3.13 0.50 14.60
CA PRO A 100 -2.75 1.91 14.74
C PRO A 100 -2.13 2.51 13.46
N LYS A 101 -1.58 1.65 12.60
CA LYS A 101 -1.06 2.02 11.28
C LYS A 101 -2.16 2.56 10.36
N VAL A 102 -3.37 1.98 10.38
CA VAL A 102 -4.51 2.45 9.55
C VAL A 102 -4.89 3.88 9.89
N ALA A 103 -4.94 4.23 11.18
CA ALA A 103 -5.18 5.61 11.61
C ALA A 103 -4.08 6.57 11.11
N SER A 104 -2.84 6.11 11.06
CA SER A 104 -1.70 6.88 10.55
C SER A 104 -1.79 7.07 9.04
N ILE A 105 -2.21 6.04 8.29
CA ILE A 105 -2.45 6.11 6.85
C ILE A 105 -3.61 7.07 6.53
N ARG A 106 -4.74 7.00 7.26
CA ARG A 106 -5.87 7.95 7.08
C ARG A 106 -5.40 9.40 7.23
N ARG A 107 -4.60 9.70 8.25
CA ARG A 107 -4.04 11.05 8.48
C ARG A 107 -3.09 11.46 7.35
N ALA A 108 -2.24 10.55 6.88
CA ALA A 108 -1.32 10.80 5.77
C ALA A 108 -2.08 11.12 4.47
N ALA A 109 -3.07 10.30 4.11
CA ALA A 109 -3.92 10.52 2.94
C ALA A 109 -4.68 11.86 3.01
N ALA A 110 -5.27 12.18 4.17
CA ALA A 110 -5.95 13.47 4.38
C ALA A 110 -5.00 14.67 4.24
N LYS A 111 -3.77 14.56 4.75
CA LYS A 111 -2.73 15.59 4.59
C LYS A 111 -2.31 15.73 3.12
N HIS A 112 -2.14 14.61 2.43
CA HIS A 112 -1.77 14.60 1.01
C HIS A 112 -2.80 15.34 0.16
N ARG A 113 -4.09 15.05 0.35
CA ARG A 113 -5.20 15.73 -0.34
C ARG A 113 -5.24 17.24 -0.11
N LYS A 114 -4.80 17.74 1.06
CA LYS A 114 -4.73 19.18 1.37
C LYS A 114 -3.53 19.89 0.75
N GLY A 115 -2.50 19.13 0.35
CA GLY A 115 -1.28 19.67 -0.24
C GLY A 115 -1.21 19.57 -1.76
N LEU A 116 -2.22 18.96 -2.39
CA LEU A 116 -2.53 19.05 -3.83
C LEU A 116 -3.30 20.34 -4.11
#